data_AF-S4PZW8-F1
#
_entry.id   AF-S4PZW8-F1
#
_cell.length_a   1.000
_cell.length_b   1.000
_cell.length_c   1.000
_cell.angle_alpha   90.00
_cell.angle_beta   90.00
_cell.angle_gamma   90.00
#
_symmetry.space_group_name_H-M   'P 1'
#
loop_
_entity.id
_entity.type
_entity.pdbx_description
1 polymer ?
#
loop_
_entity_poly.entity_id
_entity_poly.type
_entity_poly.pdbx_seq_one_letter_code
_entity_poly.pdbx_strand_id
1 'polypeptide(L)'
;MADLNKLAVEKQIAVVITNEMTTRIGLSSGAIVGALGDAWAHRCNKRLLLSAPDPLDNIRLAVLLKSNSAPESIGKFQITQEGIRDID
;
A
#
# COMPACT_ATOMS: atom_id res chain seq x y z
N MET A 1 15.05 2.52 6.80
CA MET A 1 14.48 1.15 6.66
C MET A 1 15.31 0.08 7.33
N ALA A 2 16.66 0.12 7.27
CA ALA A 2 17.50 -0.85 7.97
C ALA A 2 17.23 -0.87 9.48
N ASP A 3 17.11 0.31 10.11
CA ASP A 3 16.82 0.42 11.54
C ASP A 3 15.42 -0.10 11.90
N LEU A 4 14.42 0.18 11.05
CA LEU A 4 13.06 -0.36 11.23
C LEU A 4 13.03 -1.89 11.12
N ASN A 5 13.80 -2.46 10.18
CA ASN A 5 13.92 -3.91 10.05
C ASN A 5 14.64 -4.52 11.27
N LYS A 6 15.71 -3.88 11.75
CA LYS A 6 16.41 -4.27 12.97
C LYS A 6 15.44 -4.27 14.16
N LEU A 7 14.68 -3.19 14.34
CA LEU A 7 13.68 -3.07 15.40
C LEU A 7 12.61 -4.16 15.31
N ALA A 8 12.08 -4.42 14.10
CA ALA A 8 11.08 -5.46 13.87
C ALA A 8 11.58 -6.84 14.31
N VAL A 9 12.83 -7.19 13.98
CA VAL A 9 13.44 -8.47 14.35
C VAL A 9 13.79 -8.52 15.83
N GLU A 10 14.40 -7.48 16.39
CA GLU A 10 14.83 -7.47 17.79
C GLU A 10 13.66 -7.47 18.77
N LYS A 11 12.56 -6.80 18.41
CA LYS A 11 11.37 -6.66 19.27
C LYS A 11 10.23 -7.60 18.88
N GLN A 12 10.37 -8.35 17.78
CA GLN A 12 9.32 -9.22 17.24
C GLN A 12 8.00 -8.47 17.03
N ILE A 13 8.08 -7.30 16.40
CA ILE A 13 6.92 -6.43 16.14
C ILE A 13 6.66 -6.30 14.64
N ALA A 14 5.39 -6.14 14.29
CA ALA A 14 5.00 -5.74 12.95
C ALA A 14 5.23 -4.22 12.78
N VAL A 15 5.91 -3.85 11.68
CA VAL A 15 6.10 -2.44 11.31
C VAL A 15 5.28 -2.16 10.05
N VAL A 16 4.28 -1.29 10.20
CA VAL A 16 3.47 -0.79 9.09
C VAL A 16 3.90 0.64 8.79
N ILE A 17 4.20 0.92 7.52
CA ILE A 17 4.53 2.26 7.05
C ILE A 17 3.54 2.68 5.98
N THR A 18 3.13 3.95 6.03
CA THR A 18 2.34 4.58 4.99
C THR A 18 3.25 5.40 4.08
N ASN A 19 2.91 5.48 2.80
CA ASN A 19 3.60 6.33 1.85
C ASN A 19 2.56 7.01 0.96
N GLU A 20 2.83 8.25 0.56
CA GLU A 20 1.95 9.00 -0.32
C GLU A 20 2.22 8.67 -1.79
N MET A 21 1.19 8.81 -2.60
CA MET A 21 1.29 8.70 -4.06
C MET A 21 1.61 10.07 -4.65
N THR A 22 2.51 10.10 -5.63
CA THR A 22 2.91 11.29 -6.37
C THR A 22 2.80 11.03 -7.87
N THR A 23 2.81 12.11 -8.67
CA THR A 23 2.83 12.00 -10.13
C THR A 23 4.26 12.16 -10.62
N ARG A 24 4.81 11.10 -11.18
CA ARG A 24 6.04 11.17 -11.97
C ARG A 24 5.70 11.77 -13.32
N ILE A 25 6.18 12.97 -13.58
CA ILE A 25 5.98 13.66 -14.87
C ILE A 25 7.10 13.23 -15.81
N GLY A 26 6.75 12.46 -16.85
CA GLY A 26 7.65 12.13 -17.95
C GLY A 26 7.47 13.07 -19.15
N LEU A 27 8.34 12.94 -20.14
CA LEU A 27 8.32 13.76 -21.36
C LEU A 27 7.06 13.54 -22.23
N SER A 28 6.42 12.38 -22.13
CA SER A 28 5.24 12.01 -22.93
C SER A 28 4.09 11.39 -22.15
N SER A 29 4.30 10.99 -20.88
CA SER A 29 3.25 10.46 -20.01
C SER A 29 3.54 10.75 -18.54
N GLY A 30 2.47 10.91 -17.77
CA GLY A 30 2.51 10.92 -16.31
C GLY A 30 2.19 9.54 -15.76
N ALA A 31 2.83 9.16 -14.65
CA ALA A 31 2.50 7.93 -13.93
C ALA A 31 2.31 8.22 -12.44
N ILE A 32 1.26 7.66 -11.85
CA ILE A 32 1.04 7.68 -10.41
C ILE A 32 1.98 6.65 -9.77
N VAL A 33 2.89 7.12 -8.92
CA VAL A 33 3.93 6.30 -8.29
C VAL A 33 3.99 6.60 -6.79
N GLY A 34 4.52 5.67 -5.98
CA GLY A 34 4.81 5.98 -4.59
C GLY A 34 5.95 7.00 -4.49
N ALA A 35 5.89 7.89 -3.51
CA ALA A 35 6.99 8.81 -3.21
C ALA A 35 8.28 8.05 -2.86
N LEU A 36 9.42 8.74 -2.94
CA LEU A 36 10.78 8.22 -2.66
C LEU A 36 11.32 7.18 -3.67
N GLY A 37 10.56 6.85 -4.70
CA GLY A 37 11.02 6.05 -5.84
C GLY A 37 11.23 4.56 -5.56
N ASP A 38 11.74 3.85 -6.57
CA ASP A 38 11.76 2.39 -6.56
C ASP A 38 12.73 1.81 -5.53
N ALA A 39 13.86 2.48 -5.27
CA ALA A 39 14.83 2.08 -4.26
C ALA A 39 14.20 1.99 -2.85
N TRP A 40 13.27 2.90 -2.52
CA TRP A 40 12.50 2.82 -1.28
C TRP A 40 11.50 1.66 -1.32
N ALA A 41 10.76 1.54 -2.43
CA ALA A 41 9.74 0.51 -2.62
C ALA A 41 10.30 -0.92 -2.53
N HIS A 42 11.54 -1.16 -2.99
CA HIS A 42 12.17 -2.47 -2.94
C HIS A 42 12.45 -2.96 -1.52
N ARG A 43 12.65 -2.06 -0.55
CA ARG A 43 12.96 -2.42 0.84
C ARG A 43 11.75 -2.92 1.64
N CYS A 44 10.54 -2.83 1.08
CA CYS A 44 9.33 -3.35 1.69
C CYS A 44 9.03 -4.77 1.16
N ASN A 45 8.82 -5.73 2.05
CA ASN A 45 8.56 -7.13 1.69
C ASN A 45 7.08 -7.41 1.37
N LYS A 46 6.18 -6.53 1.82
CA LYS A 46 4.76 -6.52 1.46
C LYS A 46 4.35 -5.09 1.10
N ARG A 47 3.55 -4.92 0.05
CA ARG A 47 3.06 -3.62 -0.43
C ARG A 47 1.60 -3.69 -0.79
N LEU A 48 0.80 -2.84 -0.16
CA LEU A 48 -0.60 -2.61 -0.48
C LEU A 48 -0.76 -1.26 -1.16
N LEU A 49 -1.50 -1.21 -2.25
CA LEU A 49 -2.02 0.01 -2.84
C LEU A 49 -3.49 0.14 -2.44
N LEU A 50 -3.82 1.25 -1.79
CA LEU A 50 -5.18 1.57 -1.39
C LEU A 50 -5.77 2.58 -2.38
N SER A 51 -7.00 2.34 -2.84
CA SER A 51 -7.72 3.27 -3.71
C SER A 51 -9.19 3.40 -3.33
N ALA A 52 -9.74 4.57 -3.66
CA ALA A 52 -11.15 4.90 -3.52
C ALA A 52 -11.72 5.22 -4.91
N PRO A 53 -12.04 4.20 -5.72
CA PRO A 53 -12.52 4.42 -7.09
C PRO A 53 -13.94 5.01 -7.10
N ASP A 54 -14.09 6.15 -7.76
CA ASP A 54 -15.38 6.68 -8.22
C ASP A 54 -15.92 5.76 -9.34
N PRO A 55 -17.21 5.36 -9.36
CA PRO A 55 -18.36 5.88 -8.59
C PRO A 55 -18.77 5.03 -7.38
N LEU A 56 -17.86 4.28 -6.76
CA LEU A 56 -18.24 3.41 -5.66
C LEU A 56 -18.37 4.20 -4.35
N ASP A 57 -19.60 4.62 -4.02
CA ASP A 57 -19.95 5.50 -2.89
C ASP A 57 -19.21 5.17 -1.58
N ASN A 58 -18.97 3.90 -1.27
CA ASN A 58 -18.14 3.51 -0.12
C ASN A 58 -17.21 2.30 -0.32
N ILE A 59 -17.12 1.73 -1.53
CA ILE A 59 -16.20 0.61 -1.75
C ILE A 59 -14.79 1.16 -1.96
N ARG A 60 -13.84 0.56 -1.26
CA ARG A 60 -12.42 0.80 -1.36
C ARG A 60 -11.73 -0.46 -1.82
N LEU A 61 -10.63 -0.31 -2.55
CA LEU A 61 -9.83 -1.43 -3.04
C LEU A 61 -8.47 -1.43 -2.34
N ALA A 62 -8.03 -2.61 -1.94
CA ALA A 62 -6.68 -2.88 -1.48
C ALA A 62 -6.02 -3.89 -2.43
N VAL A 63 -5.01 -3.45 -3.17
CA VAL A 63 -4.27 -4.29 -4.13
C VAL A 63 -2.94 -4.71 -3.53
N LEU A 64 -2.67 -6.02 -3.47
CA LEU A 64 -1.40 -6.57 -3.02
C LEU A 64 -0.36 -6.55 -4.14
N LEU A 65 0.31 -5.41 -4.33
CA LEU A 65 1.32 -5.21 -5.39
C LEU A 65 2.60 -6.03 -5.22
N LYS A 66 2.95 -6.39 -3.97
CA LYS A 66 4.14 -7.19 -3.68
C LYS A 66 3.89 -7.98 -2.40
N SER A 67 4.23 -9.26 -2.42
CA SER A 67 4.32 -10.11 -1.24
C SER A 67 5.31 -11.24 -1.49
N ASN A 68 6.01 -11.67 -0.44
CA ASN A 68 6.87 -12.85 -0.45
C ASN A 68 6.14 -14.15 -0.10
N SER A 69 4.84 -14.09 0.21
CA SER A 69 4.08 -15.24 0.73
C SER A 69 2.67 -15.37 0.16
N ALA A 70 2.29 -14.53 -0.81
CA ALA A 70 0.97 -14.54 -1.44
C ALA A 70 1.06 -13.97 -2.86
N PRO A 71 0.23 -14.43 -3.80
CA PRO A 71 0.13 -13.84 -5.14
C PRO A 71 -0.48 -12.44 -5.08
N GLU A 72 -0.35 -11.68 -6.17
CA GLU A 72 -1.10 -10.43 -6.35
C GLU A 72 -2.60 -10.70 -6.26
N SER A 73 -3.30 -9.87 -5.50
CA SER A 73 -4.74 -10.01 -5.27
C SER A 73 -5.37 -8.66 -4.94
N ILE A 74 -6.69 -8.59 -5.03
CA ILE A 74 -7.49 -7.40 -4.74
C ILE A 74 -8.51 -7.75 -3.67
N GLY A 75 -8.45 -7.04 -2.55
CA GLY A 75 -9.48 -7.04 -1.51
C GLY A 75 -10.38 -5.83 -1.64
N LYS A 76 -11.69 -6.02 -1.45
CA LYS A 76 -12.66 -4.93 -1.31
C LYS A 76 -12.94 -4.72 0.17
N PHE A 77 -13.08 -3.47 0.56
CA PHE A 77 -13.47 -3.09 1.92
C PHE A 77 -14.30 -1.82 1.88
N GLN A 78 -14.90 -1.47 3.01
CA GLN A 78 -15.56 -0.18 3.23
C GLN A 78 -15.03 0.48 4.50
N ILE A 79 -15.24 1.79 4.61
CA ILE A 79 -14.93 2.55 5.82
C ILE A 79 -16.24 2.99 6.43
N THR A 80 -16.50 2.56 7.66
CA THR A 80 -17.67 2.95 8.45
C THR A 80 -17.22 3.80 9.64
N GLN A 81 -18.17 4.28 10.44
CA GLN A 81 -17.85 4.97 11.70
C GLN A 81 -17.05 4.08 12.67
N GLU A 82 -17.17 2.75 12.53
CA GLU A 82 -16.47 1.75 13.34
C GLU A 82 -15.11 1.34 12.73
N GLY A 83 -14.69 1.96 11.63
CA GLY A 83 -13.42 1.73 10.94
C GLY A 83 -13.53 0.87 9.67
N ILE A 84 -12.48 0.12 9.36
CA ILE A 84 -12.41 -0.75 8.17
C ILE A 84 -13.32 -1.97 8.38
N ARG A 85 -14.21 -2.24 7.42
CA ARG A 85 -15.13 -3.38 7.43
C ARG A 85 -15.17 -4.08 6.08
N ASP A 86 -15.62 -5.32 6.10
CA ASP A 86 -15.93 -6.07 4.88
C ASP A 86 -17.09 -5.41 4.14
N ILE A 87 -17.17 -5.66 2.84
CA ILE A 87 -18.36 -5.35 2.06
C ILE A 87 -19.38 -6.47 2.31
N ASP A 88 -20.56 -6.12 2.79
CA ASP A 88 -21.66 -7.09 3.03
C ASP A 88 -22.12 -7.75 1.71
#